data_AF-A0A920FI48-F1
#
_entry.id   AF-A0A920FI48-F1
#
_cell.length_a   1.000
_cell.length_b   1.000
_cell.length_c   1.000
_cell.angle_alpha   90.00
_cell.angle_beta   90.00
_cell.angle_gamma   90.00
#
_symmetry.space_group_name_H-M   'P 1'
#
loop_
_entity.id
_entity.type
_entity.pdbx_description
1 polymer ?
#
loop_
_entity_poly.entity_id
_entity_poly.type
_entity_poly.pdbx_seq_one_letter_code
_entity_poly.pdbx_strand_id
1 'polypeptide(L)' 'MMILLLWKVKAMYINDKYVFKTTGAWKMVNDKMGGPFINYAFLSENNREIINIDGYVYAPNFEKSKLIRELEAIIYSALN' A
#
# COMPACT_ATOMS: atom_id res chain seq x y z
N MET A 1 12.74 4.65 13.90
CA MET A 1 12.83 3.95 12.58
C MET A 1 11.52 3.21 12.33
N MET A 2 10.94 3.32 11.13
CA MET A 2 9.72 2.59 10.75
C MET A 2 10.08 1.19 10.21
N ILE A 3 9.31 0.17 10.59
CA ILE A 3 9.41 -1.20 10.08
C ILE A 3 8.08 -1.57 9.42
N LEU A 4 8.16 -2.14 8.22
CA LEU A 4 7.02 -2.77 7.55
C LEU A 4 6.96 -4.25 7.94
N LEU A 5 5.80 -4.66 8.41
CA LEU A 5 5.43 -6.04 8.70
C LEU A 5 4.55 -6.52 7.55
N LEU A 6 5.17 -7.20 6.60
CA LEU A 6 4.49 -7.76 5.44
C LEU A 6 3.57 -8.90 5.88
N TRP A 7 2.33 -8.91 5.37
CA TRP A 7 1.37 -9.98 5.64
C TRP A 7 1.02 -10.76 4.39
N LYS A 8 0.66 -10.04 3.31
CA LYS A 8 0.20 -10.67 2.08
C LYS A 8 0.69 -9.92 0.87
N VAL A 9 1.22 -10.68 -0.09
CA VAL A 9 1.54 -10.24 -1.44
C VAL A 9 0.60 -10.96 -2.40
N LYS A 10 0.00 -10.23 -3.33
CA LYS A 10 -0.87 -10.77 -4.37
C LYS A 10 -0.51 -10.15 -5.72
N ALA A 11 -0.26 -11.00 -6.71
CA ALA A 11 -0.19 -10.57 -8.10
C ALA A 11 -1.60 -10.58 -8.71
N MET A 12 -1.92 -9.55 -9.49
CA MET A 12 -3.20 -9.42 -10.21
C MET A 12 -3.06 -8.52 -11.43
N TYR A 13 -3.99 -8.66 -12.37
CA TYR A 13 -4.15 -7.71 -13.46
C TYR A 13 -5.16 -6.64 -13.11
N ILE A 14 -4.83 -5.38 -13.40
CA ILE A 14 -5.71 -4.22 -13.31
C ILE A 14 -5.53 -3.44 -14.60
N ASN A 15 -6.57 -3.33 -15.44
CA ASN A 15 -6.52 -2.64 -16.75
C ASN A 15 -5.29 -3.02 -17.58
N ASP A 16 -5.10 -4.33 -17.78
CA ASP A 16 -3.97 -4.92 -18.52
C ASP A 16 -2.56 -4.66 -17.95
N LYS A 17 -2.46 -3.97 -16.80
CA LYS A 17 -1.21 -3.83 -16.04
C LYS A 17 -1.06 -5.02 -15.10
N TYR A 18 0.12 -5.65 -15.10
CA TYR A 18 0.46 -6.66 -14.10
C TYR A 18 0.96 -5.97 -12.83
N VAL A 19 0.25 -6.16 -11.72
CA VAL A 19 0.41 -5.40 -10.50
C VAL A 19 0.66 -6.33 -9.31
N PHE A 20 1.66 -5.97 -8.49
CA PHE A 20 1.87 -6.57 -7.19
C PHE A 20 1.24 -5.70 -6.12
N LYS A 21 0.22 -6.24 -5.46
CA LYS A 21 -0.39 -5.65 -4.26
C LYS A 21 0.25 -6.26 -3.02
N THR A 22 0.86 -5.41 -2.20
CA THR A 22 1.41 -5.80 -0.90
C THR A 22 0.61 -5.14 0.21
N THR A 23 0.24 -5.90 1.24
CA THR A 23 -0.51 -5.39 2.40
C THR A 23 0.13 -5.86 3.70
N GLY A 24 -0.01 -5.04 4.73
CA GLY A 24 0.39 -5.42 6.07
C GLY A 24 0.27 -4.27 7.05
N ALA A 25 1.14 -4.26 8.06
CA ALA A 25 1.18 -3.22 9.07
C ALA A 25 2.55 -2.55 9.09
N TRP A 26 2.61 -1.30 9.52
CA TRP A 26 3.84 -0.60 9.83
C TRP A 26 3.89 -0.31 11.34
N LYS A 27 5.09 -0.28 11.90
CA LYS A 27 5.31 0.10 13.31
C LYS A 27 6.58 0.92 13.47
N MET A 28 6.63 1.75 14.49
CA MET A 28 7.85 2.45 14.88
C MET A 28 8.66 1.62 15.88
N VAL A 29 9.98 1.62 15.70
CA VAL A 29 10.92 1.10 16.71
C VAL A 29 11.03 2.13 17.84
N ASN A 30 10.93 1.66 19.09
CA ASN A 30 10.93 2.46 20.33
C ASN A 30 9.72 3.38 20.52
N ASP A 31 8.63 3.16 19.79
CA ASP A 31 7.38 3.88 19.96
C ASP A 31 6.20 2.93 19.77
N LYS A 32 5.03 3.26 20.34
CA LYS A 32 3.79 2.48 20.22
C LYS A 32 3.00 2.81 18.95
N MET A 33 3.55 3.65 18.08
CA MET A 33 2.92 4.04 16.82
C MET A 33 2.95 2.93 15.77
N GLY A 34 1.85 2.79 15.04
CA GLY A 34 1.70 1.88 13.93
C GLY A 34 0.34 1.97 13.26
N GLY A 35 0.18 1.26 12.16
CA GLY A 35 -1.05 1.25 11.38
C GLY A 35 -0.99 0.29 10.20
N PRO A 36 -2.07 0.17 9.42
CA PRO A 36 -2.04 -0.59 8.18
C PRO A 36 -1.23 0.15 7.11
N PHE A 37 -0.57 -0.62 6.25
CA PHE A 37 0.01 -0.13 4.99
C PHE A 37 -0.48 -0.97 3.82
N ILE A 38 -0.44 -0.36 2.64
CA ILE A 38 -0.75 -0.95 1.35
C ILE A 38 0.27 -0.43 0.34
N ASN A 39 0.74 -1.29 -0.56
CA ASN A 39 1.67 -0.95 -1.61
C ASN A 39 1.19 -1.57 -2.93
N TYR A 40 1.36 -0.81 -4.01
CA TYR A 40 1.13 -1.26 -5.38
C TYR A 40 2.39 -1.04 -6.19
N ALA A 41 2.92 -2.11 -6.78
CA ALA A 41 4.09 -2.05 -7.66
C ALA A 41 3.72 -2.55 -9.07
N PHE A 42 4.04 -1.76 -10.08
CA PHE A 42 3.74 -2.08 -11.47
C PHE A 42 4.75 -1.43 -12.42
N LEU A 43 4.84 -1.94 -13.64
CA LEU A 43 5.75 -1.41 -14.64
C LEU A 43 5.17 -0.11 -15.25
N SER A 44 6.02 0.89 -15.48
CA SER A 44 5.67 2.08 -16.24
C SER A 44 5.25 1.72 -17.68
N GLU A 45 4.50 2.60 -18.35
CA GLU A 45 4.02 2.34 -19.71
C GLU A 45 5.14 2.11 -20.73
N ASN A 46 6.31 2.73 -20.51
CA ASN A 46 7.49 2.54 -21.34
C ASN A 46 8.31 1.28 -20.99
N ASN A 47 7.88 0.50 -20.00
CA ASN A 47 8.50 -0.71 -19.49
C ASN A 47 9.94 -0.54 -18.94
N ARG A 48 10.32 0.67 -18.51
CA ARG A 48 11.68 0.97 -18.03
C ARG A 48 11.80 1.12 -16.53
N GLU A 49 10.69 1.36 -15.84
CA GLU A 49 10.66 1.71 -14.43
C GLU A 49 9.61 0.88 -13.71
N ILE A 50 9.86 0.60 -12.43
CA ILE A 50 8.84 0.04 -11.53
C ILE A 50 8.30 1.19 -10.70
N ILE A 51 7.04 1.52 -10.94
CA ILE A 51 6.32 2.52 -10.16
C ILE A 51 5.83 1.83 -8.90
N ASN A 52 6.18 2.41 -7.74
CA ASN A 52 5.71 1.97 -6.43
C ASN A 52 4.83 3.07 -5.85
N ILE A 53 3.62 2.70 -5.45
CA ILE A 53 2.70 3.58 -4.73
C ILE A 53 2.51 3.01 -3.33
N ASP A 54 3.03 3.74 -2.33
CA ASP A 54 2.96 3.36 -0.92
C ASP A 54 1.92 4.21 -0.19
N GLY A 55 1.00 3.52 0.48
CA GLY A 55 -0.02 4.13 1.32
C GLY A 55 0.07 3.61 2.75
N TYR A 56 0.05 4.51 3.73
CA TYR A 56 0.02 4.16 5.15
C TYR A 56 -0.98 5.05 5.89
N VAL A 57 -1.69 4.46 6.85
CA VAL A 57 -2.64 5.19 7.69
C VAL A 57 -2.03 5.44 9.06
N TYR A 58 -1.79 6.71 9.38
CA TYR A 58 -1.51 7.17 10.74
C TYR A 58 -2.75 7.85 11.32
N ALA A 59 -3.49 7.10 12.13
CA ALA A 59 -4.71 7.59 12.77
C ALA A 59 -4.83 6.98 14.18
N PRO A 60 -4.13 7.55 15.19
CA PRO A 60 -4.28 7.13 16.58
C PRO A 60 -5.71 7.41 17.04
N ASN A 61 -6.30 6.49 17.82
CA ASN A 61 -7.68 6.56 18.34
C ASN A 61 -8.83 6.45 17.31
N PHE A 62 -8.54 6.24 16.02
CA PHE A 62 -9.54 6.02 14.98
C PHE A 62 -9.52 4.59 14.43
N GLU A 63 -10.67 4.16 13.91
CA GLU A 63 -10.80 2.91 13.16
C GLU A 63 -10.08 3.05 11.80
N LYS A 64 -9.01 2.27 11.60
CA LYS A 64 -8.12 2.43 10.43
C LYS A 64 -8.62 1.68 9.18
N SER A 65 -9.58 0.77 9.34
CA SER A 65 -10.08 -0.10 8.26
C SER A 65 -10.81 0.66 7.16
N LYS A 66 -11.53 1.74 7.49
CA LYS A 66 -12.19 2.60 6.51
C LYS A 66 -11.17 3.45 5.76
N LEU A 67 -10.27 4.10 6.51
CA LEU A 67 -9.21 4.94 5.97
C LEU A 67 -8.30 4.19 4.99
N ILE A 68 -7.94 2.94 5.30
CA ILE A 68 -7.09 2.15 4.39
C ILE A 68 -7.85 1.75 3.10
N ARG A 69 -9.17 1.54 3.17
CA ARG A 69 -10.00 1.28 1.98
C ARG A 69 -10.16 2.51 1.11
N GLU A 70 -10.33 3.68 1.72
CA GLU A 70 -10.37 4.96 1.00
C GLU A 70 -9.02 5.24 0.33
N LEU A 71 -7.91 5.03 1.04
CA LEU A 71 -6.58 5.14 0.49
C LEU A 71 -6.35 4.16 -0.67
N GLU A 72 -6.80 2.91 -0.52
CA GLU A 72 -6.77 1.91 -1.59
C GLU A 72 -7.55 2.39 -2.82
N ALA A 73 -8.74 2.98 -2.64
CA ALA A 73 -9.53 3.52 -3.75
C ALA A 73 -8.81 4.67 -4.50
N ILE A 74 -8.09 5.54 -3.76
CA ILE A 74 -7.25 6.58 -4.38
C ILE A 74 -6.15 5.93 -5.22
N ILE A 75 -5.45 4.91 -4.69
CA ILE A 75 -4.40 4.21 -5.44
C ILE A 75 -4.97 3.54 -6.70
N TYR A 76 -6.13 2.89 -6.61
CA TYR A 76 -6.78 2.30 -7.79
C TYR A 76 -7.11 3.34 -8.86
N SER A 77 -7.49 4.56 -8.46
CA SER A 77 -7.79 5.63 -9.44
C SER A 77 -6.58 6.03 -10.27
N ALA A 78 -5.35 5.83 -9.76
CA ALA A 78 -4.10 6.06 -10.50
C ALA A 78 -3.69 4.90 -11.42
N LEU A 79 -4.32 3.72 -11.26
CA LEU A 79 -4.08 2.53 -12.08
C LEU A 79 -5.10 2.38 -13.21
N ASN A 80 -6.25 3.05 -13.06
CA ASN A 80 -7.24 3.28 -14.11
C ASN A 80 -6.71 4.17 -15.23
#